data_AF-A0A4S8MEF1-F1
#
_entry.id   AF-A0A4S8MEF1-F1
#
_cell.length_a   1.000
_cell.length_b   1.000
_cell.length_c   1.000
_cell.angle_alpha   90.00
_cell.angle_beta   90.00
_cell.angle_gamma   90.00
#
_symmetry.space_group_name_H-M   'P 1'
#
loop_
_entity.id
_entity.type
_entity.pdbx_description
1 polymer ?
#
loop_
_entity_poly.entity_id
_entity_poly.type
_entity_poly.pdbx_seq_one_letter_code
_entity_poly.pdbx_strand_id
1 'polypeptide(L)'
;QYSVFCEGEEIVFQSAEMATPSGICAHNRYVHFKHSPHPFIIVWNTSRIGPVKDSGHLHNTTYGIHAKAASNTVFLFHLKHAHVTSLMCVD
;
A
#
# COMPACT_ATOMS: atom_id res chain seq x y z
N GLN A 1 -17.20 -13.20 -5.29
CA GLN A 1 -16.23 -13.96 -6.10
C GLN A 1 -15.63 -13.00 -7.10
N TYR A 2 -14.30 -12.90 -7.16
CA TYR A 2 -13.59 -12.11 -8.18
C TYR A 2 -12.30 -12.84 -8.53
N SER A 3 -11.78 -12.58 -9.73
CA SER A 3 -10.49 -13.09 -10.18
C SER A 3 -9.54 -11.95 -10.52
N VAL A 4 -8.25 -12.23 -10.38
CA VAL A 4 -7.17 -11.35 -10.82
C VAL A 4 -6.29 -12.12 -11.80
N PHE A 5 -5.83 -11.43 -12.84
CA PHE A 5 -4.89 -11.99 -13.82
C PHE A 5 -3.48 -11.51 -13.49
N CYS A 6 -2.57 -12.44 -13.25
CA CYS A 6 -1.15 -12.18 -13.01
C CYS A 6 -0.32 -13.11 -13.89
N GLU A 7 0.57 -12.55 -14.72
CA GLU A 7 1.52 -13.31 -15.55
C GLU A 7 0.89 -14.41 -16.44
N GLY A 8 -0.37 -14.23 -16.83
CA GLY A 8 -1.10 -15.19 -17.66
C GLY A 8 -1.86 -16.26 -16.87
N GLU A 9 -1.79 -16.26 -15.54
CA GLU A 9 -2.59 -17.11 -14.67
C GLU A 9 -3.78 -16.35 -14.08
N GLU A 10 -4.93 -17.03 -14.04
CA GLU A 10 -6.14 -16.52 -13.38
C GLU A 10 -6.22 -17.07 -11.95
N ILE A 11 -6.18 -16.18 -10.96
CA ILE A 11 -6.32 -16.55 -9.55
C ILE A 11 -7.74 -16.20 -9.10
N VAL A 12 -8.52 -17.22 -8.73
CA VAL A 12 -9.92 -17.09 -8.34
C VAL A 12 -10.06 -17.04 -6.81
N PHE A 13 -10.63 -15.95 -6.30
CA PHE A 13 -10.91 -15.80 -4.86
C PHE A 13 -12.39 -16.10 -4.56
N GLN A 14 -12.60 -17.11 -3.71
CA GLN A 14 -13.92 -17.42 -3.14
C GLN A 14 -14.05 -16.80 -1.75
N SER A 15 -15.15 -16.08 -1.50
CA SER A 15 -15.49 -15.45 -0.21
C SER A 15 -14.56 -14.33 0.28
N ALA A 16 -13.85 -13.63 -0.62
CA ALA A 16 -13.10 -12.42 -0.29
C ALA A 16 -13.94 -11.15 -0.54
N GLU A 17 -13.98 -10.23 0.43
CA GLU A 17 -14.62 -8.92 0.31
C GLU A 17 -13.73 -7.98 -0.52
N MET A 18 -14.25 -7.44 -1.63
CA MET A 18 -13.53 -6.47 -2.45
C MET A 18 -13.54 -5.10 -1.77
N ALA A 19 -12.37 -4.47 -1.64
CA ALA A 19 -12.30 -3.05 -1.35
C ALA A 19 -12.99 -2.24 -2.48
N THR A 20 -13.65 -1.14 -2.14
CA THR A 20 -14.36 -0.30 -3.11
C THR A 20 -13.41 0.19 -4.21
N PRO A 21 -13.79 0.06 -5.50
CA PRO A 21 -12.94 0.50 -6.59
C PRO A 21 -12.78 2.03 -6.55
N SER A 22 -11.55 2.51 -6.34
CA SER A 22 -11.19 3.89 -6.70
C SER A 22 -10.54 3.84 -8.09
N GLY A 23 -11.24 4.41 -9.07
CA GLY A 23 -10.74 4.51 -10.44
C GLY A 23 -9.35 5.14 -10.45
N ILE A 24 -8.45 4.57 -11.26
CA ILE A 24 -7.01 4.90 -11.43
C ILE A 24 -6.04 4.01 -10.63
N CYS A 25 -6.50 3.11 -9.77
CA CYS A 25 -5.60 2.25 -8.99
C CYS A 25 -5.83 0.74 -9.23
N ALA A 26 -5.48 0.23 -10.41
CA ALA A 26 -5.18 -1.20 -10.57
C ALA A 26 -3.96 -1.53 -9.67
N HIS A 27 -3.85 -2.65 -8.95
CA HIS A 27 -4.69 -3.82 -8.70
C HIS A 27 -4.17 -4.38 -7.35
N ASN A 28 -5.04 -4.71 -6.39
CA ASN A 28 -4.73 -5.15 -5.01
C ASN A 28 -4.15 -4.09 -4.06
N ARG A 29 -5.03 -3.32 -3.41
CA ARG A 29 -4.66 -2.41 -2.30
C ARG A 29 -5.59 -2.66 -1.11
N TYR A 30 -5.09 -3.34 -0.08
CA TYR A 30 -5.82 -3.41 1.18
C TYR A 30 -5.40 -2.23 2.07
N VAL A 31 -6.15 -1.13 1.95
CA VAL A 31 -6.10 -0.05 2.94
C VAL A 31 -6.45 -0.67 4.28
N HIS A 32 -5.57 -0.53 5.27
CA HIS A 32 -5.77 -1.15 6.56
C HIS A 32 -5.38 -0.23 7.71
N PHE A 33 -5.77 -0.70 8.88
CA PHE A 33 -5.33 -0.20 10.17
C PHE A 33 -4.51 -1.29 10.83
N LYS A 34 -3.61 -0.91 11.73
CA LYS A 34 -2.89 -1.90 12.54
C LYS A 34 -3.46 -1.90 13.94
N HIS A 35 -3.71 -3.10 14.47
CA HIS A 35 -4.12 -3.28 15.85
C HIS A 35 -2.88 -3.55 16.70
N SER A 36 -2.47 -2.58 17.51
CA SER A 36 -1.33 -2.67 18.40
C SER A 36 -1.57 -1.78 19.62
N PRO A 37 -1.08 -2.15 20.83
CA PRO A 37 -1.23 -1.34 22.03
C PRO A 37 -0.42 -0.03 21.98
N HIS A 38 0.57 0.06 21.08
CA HIS A 38 1.30 1.30 20.86
C HIS A 38 0.43 2.27 20.02
N PRO A 39 0.53 3.59 20.22
CA PRO A 39 -0.26 4.55 19.45
C PRO A 39 0.34 4.87 18.09
N PHE A 40 1.66 4.75 17.94
CA PHE A 40 2.39 5.10 16.72
C PHE A 40 3.15 3.94 16.11
N ILE A 41 3.34 4.01 14.80
CA ILE A 41 4.24 3.15 14.04
C ILE A 41 5.31 4.00 13.35
N ILE A 42 6.51 3.45 13.30
CA ILE A 42 7.65 3.99 12.57
C ILE A 42 7.92 3.08 11.39
N VAL A 43 8.00 3.66 10.20
CA VAL A 43 8.47 2.99 8.98
C VAL A 43 9.71 3.72 8.51
N TRP A 44 10.84 3.03 8.46
CA TRP A 44 12.08 3.58 7.94
C TRP A 44 12.43 2.89 6.63
N ASN A 45 12.47 3.69 5.56
CA ASN A 45 12.95 3.24 4.27
C ASN A 45 14.45 3.54 4.17
N THR A 46 15.29 2.52 4.26
CA THR A 46 16.75 2.65 4.31
C THR A 46 17.34 2.89 2.93
N SER A 47 16.85 2.18 1.92
CA SER A 47 17.32 2.26 0.54
C SER A 47 16.14 2.36 -0.43
N ARG A 48 16.43 2.86 -1.63
CA ARG A 48 15.53 2.78 -2.77
C ARG A 48 16.35 2.56 -4.02
N ILE A 49 16.00 1.54 -4.78
CA ILE A 49 16.61 1.22 -6.07
C ILE A 49 15.49 1.38 -7.11
N GLY A 50 15.75 2.12 -8.19
CA GLY A 50 14.77 2.44 -9.22
C GLY A 50 14.25 3.89 -9.19
N PRO A 51 13.79 4.45 -10.32
CA PRO A 51 13.26 5.80 -10.42
C PRO A 51 12.03 6.07 -9.54
N VAL A 52 11.77 7.37 -9.27
CA VAL A 52 10.70 7.78 -8.34
C VAL A 52 9.31 7.32 -8.77
N LYS A 53 9.10 7.14 -10.08
CA LYS A 53 7.86 6.61 -10.66
C LYS A 53 7.54 5.17 -10.25
N ASP A 54 8.52 4.42 -9.75
CA ASP A 54 8.38 3.00 -9.40
C ASP A 54 7.75 2.89 -8.01
N SER A 55 6.41 3.05 -7.92
CA SER A 55 5.53 2.79 -6.77
C SER A 55 6.19 2.77 -5.36
N GLY A 56 5.82 1.87 -4.44
CA GLY A 56 6.40 1.82 -3.08
C GLY A 56 6.09 3.01 -2.17
N HIS A 57 5.14 3.87 -2.53
CA HIS A 57 4.83 5.10 -1.81
C HIS A 57 3.88 4.84 -0.65
N LEU A 58 4.02 5.62 0.42
CA LEU A 58 3.11 5.56 1.56
C LEU A 58 1.93 6.52 1.33
N HIS A 59 0.72 6.01 1.47
CA HIS A 59 -0.50 6.79 1.53
C HIS A 59 -1.12 6.69 2.90
N ASN A 60 -1.30 7.81 3.59
CA ASN A 60 -2.19 7.92 4.73
C ASN A 60 -3.55 8.39 4.22
N THR A 61 -4.48 7.45 4.04
CA THR A 61 -5.78 7.71 3.44
C THR A 61 -6.74 8.41 4.39
N THR A 62 -6.51 8.34 5.71
CA THR A 62 -7.28 9.13 6.70
C THR A 62 -7.19 10.63 6.44
N TYR A 63 -6.02 11.12 6.03
CA TYR A 63 -5.79 12.54 5.77
C TYR A 63 -5.53 12.87 4.29
N GLY A 64 -5.61 11.88 3.39
CA GLY A 64 -5.28 12.08 1.97
C GLY A 64 -3.81 12.44 1.72
N ILE A 65 -2.90 12.08 2.63
CA ILE A 65 -1.47 12.40 2.51
C ILE A 65 -0.79 11.34 1.65
N HIS A 66 -0.08 11.80 0.63
CA HIS A 66 0.78 10.97 -0.22
C HIS A 66 2.25 11.30 0.00
N ALA A 67 2.97 10.37 0.60
CA ALA A 67 4.40 10.47 0.85
C ALA A 67 5.16 9.62 -0.19
N LYS A 68 5.93 10.28 -1.04
CA LYS A 68 6.83 9.59 -1.98
C LYS A 68 7.93 8.91 -1.18
N ALA A 69 8.11 7.61 -1.38
CA ALA A 69 9.22 6.89 -0.78
C ALA A 69 10.55 7.37 -1.39
N ALA A 70 11.54 7.59 -0.54
CA ALA A 70 12.91 7.88 -0.94
C ALA A 70 13.87 7.08 -0.05
N SER A 71 15.14 7.01 -0.45
CA SER A 71 16.17 6.43 0.41
C SER A 71 16.30 7.24 1.70
N ASN A 72 16.66 6.55 2.79
CA ASN A 72 16.84 7.12 4.12
C ASN A 72 15.70 8.05 4.60
N THR A 73 14.45 7.62 4.43
CA THR A 73 13.26 8.39 4.83
C THR A 73 12.50 7.70 5.94
N VAL A 74 12.06 8.45 6.96
CA VAL A 74 11.29 7.93 8.08
C VAL A 74 9.87 8.49 8.03
N PHE A 75 8.88 7.60 8.20
CA PHE A 75 7.48 7.95 8.38
C PHE A 75 7.03 7.55 9.78
N LEU A 76 6.47 8.49 10.53
CA LEU A 76 5.85 8.28 11.83
C LEU A 76 4.37 8.63 11.71
N PHE A 77 3.48 7.70 12.05
CA PHE A 77 2.04 7.95 12.02
C PHE A 77 1.29 7.11 13.05
N HIS A 78 0.08 7.55 13.39
CA HIS A 78 -0.76 6.86 14.36
C HIS A 78 -1.33 5.56 13.75
N LEU A 79 -1.37 4.48 14.53
CA LEU A 79 -1.78 3.14 14.07
C LEU A 79 -3.27 3.04 13.67
N LYS A 80 -4.09 3.96 14.19
CA LYS A 80 -5.51 4.13 13.79
C LYS A 80 -5.71 4.89 12.48
N HIS A 81 -4.66 5.40 11.86
CA HIS A 81 -4.79 6.02 10.54
C HIS A 81 -4.84 4.92 9.48
N ALA A 82 -5.84 5.00 8.61
CA ALA A 82 -5.96 4.17 7.42
C ALA A 82 -4.75 4.48 6.54
N HIS A 83 -4.03 3.44 6.14
CA HIS A 83 -2.84 3.59 5.31
C HIS A 83 -2.67 2.44 4.34
N VAL A 84 -1.87 2.68 3.31
CA VAL A 84 -1.45 1.70 2.33
C VAL A 84 -0.07 2.07 1.81
N THR A 85 0.71 1.07 1.44
CA THR A 85 1.92 1.27 0.65
C THR A 85 1.65 0.76 -0.76
N SER A 86 1.94 1.55 -1.79
CA SER A 86 1.77 1.06 -3.16
C SER A 86 2.76 -0.07 -3.46
N LEU A 87 2.31 -1.09 -4.18
CA LEU A 87 3.15 -2.22 -4.57
C LEU A 87 4.30 -1.75 -5.46
N MET A 88 5.54 -2.07 -5.12
CA MET A 88 6.70 -1.76 -5.95
C MET A 88 6.50 -2.30 -7.38
N CYS A 89 6.90 -1.53 -8.37
CA CYS A 89 7.06 -2.08 -9.71
C CYS A 89 8.27 -3.01 -9.65
N VAL A 90 8.05 -4.31 -9.82
CA VAL A 90 9.10 -5.29 -10.04
C VAL A 90 9.06 -5.61 -11.52
N ASP A 91 10.18 -5.42 -12.20
CA ASP A 91 10.37 -5.89 -13.58
C ASP A 91 10.51 -7.42 -13.60
#